data_AF-A0A7V9NS05-F1
#
_entry.id   AF-A0A7V9NS05-F1
#
_cell.length_a   1.000
_cell.length_b   1.000
_cell.length_c   1.000
_cell.angle_alpha   90.00
_cell.angle_beta   90.00
_cell.angle_gamma   90.00
#
_symmetry.space_group_name_H-M   'P 1'
#
loop_
_entity.id
_entity.type
_entity.pdbx_description
1 polymer ?
#
loop_
_entity_poly.entity_id
_entity_poly.type
_entity_poly.pdbx_seq_one_letter_code
_entity_poly.pdbx_strand_id
1 'polypeptide(L)'
;MTAALGYTAIGIVFYAAFVALMLRGAGDRVRVGLRSGACVAAAFPLALLVQGASQHWLKRGGGSPLLLSALCAAIGLAASRLRVLTPVYVLAALTVAVIAVDVAITGPIQAASVLGYSLQTTGRFYGMANASFSVFAASLLLLAAAAAGRSPSRVRATAATAVLAVGLAFLAAPWLANDIGGTLTMVPVTLACAWGFFNRQITPRVVVVGALIGVGVIAGLTAVEAAIGEGTHLGRAAQSNSSLVNTVWHRVEVNVGLLVHQPWGFLCILLAGGGLVALAVQRRWTDYLPPRSPLRIVAISALVVSLLGFAVNDSGPVVIVLCLVVLAPMIALTALHGPAGTPGAAPTRR
;
A
#
# COMPACT_ATOMS: atom_id res chain seq x y z
N MET A 1 -25.09 -4.94 9.55
CA MET A 1 -23.96 -5.77 10.04
C MET A 1 -23.79 -7.09 9.28
N THR A 2 -24.85 -7.79 8.86
CA THR A 2 -24.78 -9.11 8.19
C THR A 2 -24.05 -9.12 6.84
N ALA A 3 -24.23 -8.09 6.01
CA ALA A 3 -23.58 -8.00 4.70
C ALA A 3 -22.05 -7.82 4.81
N ALA A 4 -21.59 -6.92 5.69
CA ALA A 4 -20.16 -6.67 5.92
C ALA A 4 -19.42 -7.92 6.40
N LEU A 5 -20.02 -8.67 7.33
CA LEU A 5 -19.49 -9.96 7.80
C LEU A 5 -19.41 -11.00 6.67
N GLY A 6 -20.44 -11.05 5.79
CA GLY A 6 -20.42 -11.88 4.60
C GLY A 6 -19.28 -11.53 3.63
N TYR A 7 -19.04 -10.24 3.38
CA TYR A 7 -17.92 -9.78 2.54
C TYR A 7 -16.57 -10.18 3.11
N THR A 8 -16.38 -9.97 4.41
CA THR A 8 -15.14 -10.32 5.09
C THR A 8 -14.91 -11.83 5.07
N ALA A 9 -15.93 -12.64 5.36
CA ALA A 9 -15.81 -14.10 5.34
C ALA A 9 -15.49 -14.65 3.94
N ILE A 10 -16.15 -14.15 2.89
CA ILE A 10 -15.88 -14.57 1.50
C ILE A 10 -14.46 -14.18 1.09
N GLY A 11 -14.03 -12.96 1.42
CA GLY A 11 -12.66 -12.49 1.13
C GLY A 11 -11.60 -13.33 1.84
N ILE A 12 -11.85 -13.69 3.10
CA ILE A 12 -10.99 -14.58 3.90
C ILE A 12 -10.88 -15.96 3.27
N VAL A 13 -12.01 -16.60 2.95
CA VAL A 13 -12.02 -17.95 2.36
C VAL A 13 -11.33 -17.95 1.00
N PHE A 14 -11.60 -16.94 0.16
CA PHE A 14 -10.93 -16.78 -1.13
C PHE A 14 -9.41 -16.65 -0.94
N TYR A 15 -8.95 -15.79 -0.03
CA TYR A 15 -7.53 -15.56 0.20
C TYR A 15 -6.85 -16.81 0.78
N ALA A 16 -7.49 -17.50 1.73
CA ALA A 16 -6.99 -18.74 2.31
C ALA A 16 -6.90 -19.87 1.27
N ALA A 17 -7.94 -20.04 0.44
CA ALA A 17 -7.94 -21.02 -0.64
C ALA A 17 -6.86 -20.70 -1.69
N PHE A 18 -6.71 -19.42 -2.04
CA PHE A 18 -5.68 -18.94 -2.95
C PHE A 18 -4.27 -19.26 -2.44
N VAL A 19 -3.98 -18.94 -1.18
CA VAL A 19 -2.71 -19.27 -0.53
C VAL A 19 -2.51 -20.80 -0.49
N ALA A 20 -3.51 -21.58 -0.06
CA ALA A 20 -3.41 -23.03 0.01
C ALA A 20 -3.09 -23.67 -1.36
N LEU A 21 -3.73 -23.20 -2.43
CA LEU A 21 -3.47 -23.65 -3.80
C LEU A 21 -2.06 -23.28 -4.28
N MET A 22 -1.58 -22.09 -3.91
CA MET A 22 -0.19 -21.68 -4.18
C MET A 22 0.83 -22.57 -3.44
N LEU A 23 0.52 -22.94 -2.20
CA LEU A 23 1.39 -23.77 -1.37
C LEU A 23 1.44 -25.24 -1.86
N ARG A 24 0.34 -25.77 -2.41
CA ARG A 24 0.25 -27.18 -2.85
C ARG A 24 0.96 -27.49 -4.17
N GLY A 25 1.36 -26.48 -4.94
CA GLY A 25 1.99 -26.70 -6.24
C GLY A 25 0.96 -27.09 -7.30
N ALA A 26 0.54 -26.13 -8.10
CA ALA A 26 -0.60 -26.29 -8.98
C ALA A 26 -0.18 -26.64 -10.41
N GLY A 27 -0.93 -27.53 -11.08
CA GLY A 27 -0.76 -27.81 -12.51
C GLY A 27 -1.08 -26.60 -13.40
N ASP A 28 -0.71 -26.63 -14.68
CA ASP A 28 -0.71 -25.44 -15.55
C ASP A 28 -2.07 -24.73 -15.67
N ARG A 29 -3.17 -25.49 -15.78
CA ARG A 29 -4.53 -24.91 -15.80
C ARG A 29 -4.85 -24.14 -14.52
N VAL A 30 -4.43 -24.67 -13.37
CA VAL A 30 -4.65 -24.03 -12.07
C VAL A 30 -3.74 -22.81 -11.92
N ARG A 31 -2.51 -22.83 -12.47
CA ARG A 31 -1.61 -21.66 -12.49
C ARG A 31 -2.19 -20.50 -13.29
N VAL A 32 -2.85 -20.76 -14.42
CA VAL A 32 -3.56 -19.74 -15.20
C VAL A 32 -4.71 -19.14 -14.38
N GLY A 33 -5.51 -19.98 -13.72
CA GLY A 33 -6.58 -19.53 -12.81
C GLY A 33 -6.04 -18.68 -11.66
N LEU A 34 -4.96 -19.11 -11.02
CA LEU A 34 -4.29 -18.37 -9.94
C LEU A 34 -3.70 -17.05 -10.41
N ARG A 35 -3.14 -16.98 -11.62
CA ARG A 35 -2.65 -15.73 -12.22
C ARG A 35 -3.79 -14.73 -12.39
N SER A 36 -4.90 -15.17 -12.96
CA SER A 36 -6.10 -14.34 -13.10
C SER A 36 -6.64 -13.91 -11.75
N GLY A 37 -6.73 -14.81 -10.77
CA GLY A 37 -7.13 -14.49 -9.39
C GLY A 37 -6.25 -13.44 -8.73
N ALA A 38 -4.93 -13.54 -8.90
CA ALA A 38 -3.98 -12.53 -8.41
C ALA A 38 -4.21 -11.16 -9.07
N CYS A 39 -4.48 -11.12 -10.37
CA CYS A 39 -4.76 -9.87 -11.07
C CYS A 39 -6.10 -9.25 -10.66
N VAL A 40 -7.12 -10.08 -10.40
CA VAL A 40 -8.41 -9.64 -9.84
C VAL A 40 -8.23 -9.07 -8.43
N ALA A 41 -7.40 -9.70 -7.59
CA ALA A 41 -7.05 -9.16 -6.29
C ALA A 41 -6.27 -7.83 -6.40
N ALA A 42 -5.34 -7.71 -7.35
CA ALA A 42 -4.62 -6.46 -7.62
C ALA A 42 -5.52 -5.32 -8.10
N ALA A 43 -6.63 -5.65 -8.76
CA ALA A 43 -7.60 -4.68 -9.25
C ALA A 43 -8.51 -4.13 -8.15
N PHE A 44 -8.57 -4.78 -6.99
CA PHE A 44 -9.50 -4.45 -5.91
C PHE A 44 -9.43 -3.00 -5.44
N PRO A 45 -8.25 -2.41 -5.15
CA PRO A 45 -8.18 -1.02 -4.70
C PRO A 45 -8.66 -0.04 -5.78
N LEU A 46 -8.29 -0.27 -7.04
CA LEU A 46 -8.74 0.54 -8.17
C LEU A 46 -10.25 0.44 -8.37
N ALA A 47 -10.82 -0.76 -8.27
CA ALA A 47 -12.24 -0.99 -8.43
C ALA A 47 -13.06 -0.29 -7.32
N LEU A 48 -12.55 -0.24 -6.08
CA LEU A 48 -13.16 0.53 -4.98
C LEU A 48 -13.20 2.04 -5.27
N LEU A 49 -12.14 2.59 -5.90
CA LEU A 49 -12.10 4.00 -6.29
C LEU A 49 -13.06 4.28 -7.45
N VAL A 50 -13.03 3.46 -8.51
CA VAL A 50 -13.94 3.58 -9.67
C VAL A 50 -15.40 3.48 -9.23
N GLN A 51 -15.69 2.57 -8.31
CA GLN A 51 -17.01 2.45 -7.72
C GLN A 51 -17.41 3.70 -6.94
N GLY A 52 -16.51 4.27 -6.13
CA GLY A 52 -16.74 5.52 -5.41
C GLY A 52 -17.07 6.68 -6.35
N ALA A 53 -16.35 6.80 -7.47
CA ALA A 53 -16.58 7.84 -8.48
C ALA A 53 -18.00 7.82 -9.06
N SER A 54 -18.59 6.64 -9.19
CA SER A 54 -19.95 6.49 -9.68
C SER A 54 -21.03 6.87 -8.66
N GLN A 55 -20.66 7.09 -7.39
CA GLN A 55 -21.56 7.27 -6.24
C GLN A 55 -22.64 6.17 -6.10
N HIS A 56 -22.46 5.04 -6.79
CA HIS A 56 -23.50 4.03 -6.92
C HIS A 56 -23.74 3.26 -5.62
N TRP A 57 -22.76 3.19 -4.71
CA TRP A 57 -22.92 2.54 -3.41
C TRP A 57 -23.97 3.26 -2.55
N LEU A 58 -24.04 4.59 -2.66
CA LEU A 58 -25.06 5.43 -2.00
C LEU A 58 -26.44 5.29 -2.66
N LYS A 59 -26.49 5.08 -3.98
CA LYS A 59 -27.74 5.09 -4.77
C LYS A 59 -28.41 3.71 -4.93
N ARG A 60 -27.66 2.60 -4.91
CA ARG A 60 -28.18 1.25 -5.28
C ARG A 60 -28.38 0.26 -4.13
N GLY A 61 -28.15 0.64 -2.87
CA GLY A 61 -28.28 -0.29 -1.75
C GLY A 61 -27.48 -1.59 -1.97
N GLY A 62 -28.07 -2.76 -1.70
CA GLY A 62 -27.39 -4.07 -1.67
C GLY A 62 -26.78 -4.61 -2.97
N GLY A 63 -27.01 -3.99 -4.14
CA GLY A 63 -26.42 -4.43 -5.43
C GLY A 63 -24.98 -3.95 -5.67
N SER A 64 -24.49 -3.05 -4.83
CA SER A 64 -23.19 -2.44 -4.98
C SER A 64 -22.00 -3.42 -4.92
N PRO A 65 -22.01 -4.52 -4.17
CA PRO A 65 -20.82 -5.37 -4.11
C PRO A 65 -20.73 -6.39 -5.25
N LEU A 66 -21.86 -6.70 -5.91
CA LEU A 66 -21.87 -7.41 -7.19
C LEU A 66 -21.21 -6.57 -8.28
N LEU A 67 -21.51 -5.27 -8.32
CA LEU A 67 -20.85 -4.34 -9.23
C LEU A 67 -19.35 -4.24 -8.94
N LEU A 68 -18.96 -4.15 -7.67
CA LEU A 68 -17.55 -4.15 -7.28
C LEU A 68 -16.84 -5.44 -7.73
N SER A 69 -17.45 -6.60 -7.47
CA SER A 69 -16.90 -7.90 -7.87
C SER A 69 -16.76 -8.01 -9.39
N ALA A 70 -17.76 -7.52 -10.14
CA ALA A 70 -17.73 -7.48 -11.60
C ALA A 70 -16.64 -6.54 -12.13
N LEU A 71 -16.46 -5.36 -11.52
CA LEU A 71 -15.38 -4.42 -11.87
C LEU A 71 -14.00 -5.01 -11.58
N CYS A 72 -13.79 -5.58 -10.39
CA CYS A 72 -12.55 -6.28 -10.04
C CYS A 72 -12.25 -7.40 -11.04
N ALA A 73 -13.25 -8.22 -11.38
CA ALA A 73 -13.12 -9.30 -12.34
C ALA A 73 -12.77 -8.77 -13.73
N ALA A 74 -13.50 -7.77 -14.24
CA ALA A 74 -13.27 -7.19 -15.56
C ALA A 74 -11.87 -6.57 -15.68
N ILE A 75 -11.49 -5.71 -14.73
CA ILE A 75 -10.19 -5.04 -14.71
C ILE A 75 -9.06 -6.08 -14.54
N GLY A 76 -9.22 -7.01 -13.59
CA GLY A 76 -8.22 -8.02 -13.30
C GLY A 76 -8.01 -9.02 -14.43
N LEU A 77 -9.09 -9.47 -15.08
CA LEU A 77 -9.02 -10.37 -16.24
C LEU A 77 -8.47 -9.66 -17.48
N ALA A 78 -8.77 -8.37 -17.67
CA ALA A 78 -8.12 -7.58 -18.71
C ALA A 78 -6.61 -7.44 -18.44
N ALA A 79 -6.23 -7.13 -17.20
CA ALA A 79 -4.84 -6.98 -16.80
C ALA A 79 -4.06 -8.30 -16.86
N SER A 80 -4.70 -9.46 -16.62
CA SER A 80 -4.04 -10.76 -16.59
C SER A 80 -3.42 -11.17 -17.93
N ARG A 81 -3.86 -10.55 -19.03
CA ARG A 81 -3.30 -10.66 -20.38
C ARG A 81 -1.94 -9.99 -20.54
N LEU A 82 -1.57 -9.07 -19.65
CA LEU A 82 -0.26 -8.42 -19.66
C LEU A 82 0.83 -9.40 -19.24
N ARG A 83 2.11 -9.10 -19.49
CA ARG A 83 3.19 -10.06 -19.19
C ARG A 83 3.60 -10.01 -17.72
N VAL A 84 3.79 -11.19 -17.10
CA VAL A 84 4.51 -11.35 -15.81
C VAL A 84 3.95 -10.48 -14.68
N LEU A 85 4.66 -9.40 -14.29
CA LEU A 85 4.31 -8.44 -13.24
C LEU A 85 3.73 -7.11 -13.76
N THR A 86 3.72 -6.89 -15.08
CA THR A 86 3.09 -5.72 -15.71
C THR A 86 1.66 -5.46 -15.25
N PRO A 87 0.78 -6.48 -15.01
CA PRO A 87 -0.55 -6.23 -14.47
C PRO A 87 -0.52 -5.42 -13.16
N VAL A 88 0.34 -5.80 -12.22
CA VAL A 88 0.44 -5.16 -10.90
C VAL A 88 0.97 -3.74 -11.01
N TYR A 89 1.96 -3.50 -11.86
CA TYR A 89 2.51 -2.16 -12.06
C TYR A 89 1.52 -1.21 -12.73
N VAL A 90 0.77 -1.68 -13.73
CA VAL A 90 -0.26 -0.87 -14.40
C VAL A 90 -1.40 -0.55 -13.45
N LEU A 91 -1.88 -1.53 -12.68
CA LEU A 91 -2.95 -1.32 -11.70
C LEU A 91 -2.50 -0.37 -10.57
N ALA A 92 -1.26 -0.49 -10.10
CA ALA A 92 -0.66 0.44 -9.14
C ALA A 92 -0.55 1.85 -9.73
N ALA A 93 -0.13 1.99 -10.99
CA ALA A 93 -0.06 3.28 -11.69
C ALA A 93 -1.42 3.97 -11.76
N LEU A 94 -2.44 3.23 -12.20
CA LEU A 94 -3.81 3.73 -12.29
C LEU A 94 -4.35 4.10 -10.91
N THR A 95 -4.08 3.30 -9.89
CA THR A 95 -4.51 3.58 -8.51
C THR A 95 -3.88 4.88 -7.98
N VAL A 96 -2.56 5.04 -8.15
CA VAL A 96 -1.85 6.29 -7.78
C VAL A 96 -2.42 7.48 -8.55
N ALA A 97 -2.63 7.34 -9.86
CA ALA A 97 -3.17 8.42 -10.70
C ALA A 97 -4.58 8.83 -10.27
N VAL A 98 -5.48 7.86 -10.06
CA VAL A 98 -6.86 8.15 -9.63
C VAL A 98 -6.87 8.85 -8.28
N ILE A 99 -6.11 8.36 -7.29
CA ILE A 99 -6.02 9.02 -5.98
C ILE A 99 -5.42 10.42 -6.10
N ALA A 100 -4.34 10.58 -6.87
CA ALA A 100 -3.65 11.86 -7.00
C ALA A 100 -4.53 12.92 -7.67
N VAL A 101 -5.20 12.54 -8.78
CA VAL A 101 -6.13 13.42 -9.50
C VAL A 101 -7.34 13.74 -8.63
N ASP A 102 -7.89 12.76 -7.91
CA ASP A 102 -9.05 12.99 -7.05
C ASP A 102 -8.74 14.03 -5.97
N VAL A 103 -7.65 13.86 -5.23
CA VAL A 103 -7.20 14.82 -4.20
C VAL A 103 -6.93 16.19 -4.80
N ALA A 104 -6.32 16.26 -6.00
CA ALA A 104 -6.05 17.52 -6.67
C ALA A 104 -7.33 18.29 -7.07
N ILE A 105 -8.46 17.59 -7.27
CA ILE A 105 -9.77 18.18 -7.58
C ILE A 105 -10.69 18.10 -6.35
N THR A 106 -10.15 18.26 -5.13
CA THR A 106 -10.90 18.33 -3.85
C THR A 106 -11.49 17.02 -3.30
N GLY A 107 -11.19 15.87 -3.90
CA GLY A 107 -11.47 14.54 -3.35
C GLY A 107 -12.92 14.03 -3.45
N PRO A 108 -13.70 14.30 -4.52
CA PRO A 108 -15.08 13.82 -4.62
C PRO A 108 -15.20 12.28 -4.62
N ILE A 109 -14.22 11.56 -5.18
CA ILE A 109 -14.18 10.09 -5.17
C ILE A 109 -13.90 9.59 -3.76
N GLN A 110 -12.94 10.18 -3.05
CA GLN A 110 -12.68 9.85 -1.64
C GLN A 110 -13.89 10.15 -0.76
N ALA A 111 -14.63 11.23 -0.98
CA ALA A 111 -15.86 11.50 -0.22
C ALA A 111 -16.95 10.42 -0.43
N ALA A 112 -16.93 9.72 -1.58
CA ALA A 112 -17.95 8.73 -1.97
C ALA A 112 -17.45 7.27 -1.98
N SER A 113 -16.19 7.02 -1.63
CA SER A 113 -15.56 5.69 -1.66
C SER A 113 -15.38 5.11 -0.27
N VAL A 114 -15.45 3.78 -0.17
CA VAL A 114 -15.14 3.02 1.05
C VAL A 114 -13.69 3.24 1.51
N LEU A 115 -12.78 3.59 0.59
CA LEU A 115 -11.38 3.90 0.91
C LEU A 115 -11.17 5.34 1.41
N GLY A 116 -12.16 6.21 1.23
CA GLY A 116 -12.03 7.61 1.63
C GLY A 116 -12.63 7.88 3.00
N TYR A 117 -13.19 9.08 3.18
CA TYR A 117 -13.63 9.53 4.50
C TYR A 117 -14.87 8.79 4.96
N SER A 118 -14.85 8.32 6.21
CA SER A 118 -16.08 7.91 6.87
C SER A 118 -16.86 9.16 7.28
N LEU A 119 -17.90 9.51 6.50
CA LEU A 119 -18.78 10.66 6.73
C LEU A 119 -19.42 10.65 8.14
N GLN A 120 -19.48 9.49 8.80
CA GLN A 120 -20.09 9.32 10.12
C GLN A 120 -19.11 9.57 11.28
N THR A 121 -17.80 9.54 11.03
CA THR A 121 -16.77 9.56 12.10
C THR A 121 -15.68 10.61 11.90
N THR A 122 -15.55 11.20 10.70
CA THR A 122 -14.49 12.16 10.41
C THR A 122 -15.02 13.60 10.34
N GLY A 123 -14.44 14.50 11.15
CA GLY A 123 -14.79 15.93 11.18
C GLY A 123 -14.06 16.82 10.15
N ARG A 124 -13.20 16.24 9.28
CA ARG A 124 -12.54 16.93 8.16
C ARG A 124 -12.88 16.27 6.82
N PHE A 125 -13.12 17.09 5.80
CA PHE A 125 -13.45 16.66 4.44
C PHE A 125 -12.36 17.01 3.42
N TYR A 126 -11.13 17.26 3.89
CA TYR A 126 -10.01 17.66 3.04
C TYR A 126 -8.74 16.86 3.39
N GLY A 127 -7.88 16.69 2.39
CA GLY A 127 -6.63 15.93 2.46
C GLY A 127 -6.74 14.49 1.91
N MET A 128 -5.95 13.56 2.45
CA MET A 128 -5.99 12.14 2.14
C MET A 128 -6.44 11.33 3.37
N ALA A 129 -7.39 10.41 3.16
CA ALA A 129 -7.81 9.47 4.20
C ALA A 129 -6.75 8.37 4.44
N ASN A 130 -6.65 7.85 5.67
CA ASN A 130 -5.67 6.81 6.05
C ASN A 130 -5.75 5.56 5.15
N ALA A 131 -6.96 5.14 4.76
CA ALA A 131 -7.15 4.01 3.86
C ALA A 131 -6.64 4.31 2.43
N SER A 132 -6.96 5.48 1.87
CA SER A 132 -6.38 5.97 0.62
C SER A 132 -4.85 6.07 0.69
N PHE A 133 -4.29 6.60 1.78
CA PHE A 133 -2.84 6.65 2.01
C PHE A 133 -2.19 5.27 1.93
N SER A 134 -2.78 4.28 2.60
CA SER A 134 -2.24 2.92 2.66
C SER A 134 -2.13 2.28 1.28
N VAL A 135 -3.18 2.47 0.47
CA VAL A 135 -3.23 1.99 -0.92
C VAL A 135 -2.28 2.79 -1.80
N PHE A 136 -2.23 4.11 -1.64
CA PHE A 136 -1.35 5.01 -2.39
C PHE A 136 0.12 4.68 -2.14
N ALA A 137 0.54 4.58 -0.87
CA ALA A 137 1.91 4.28 -0.46
C ALA A 137 2.38 2.91 -0.99
N ALA A 138 1.57 1.87 -0.82
CA ALA A 138 1.91 0.53 -1.32
C ALA A 138 1.98 0.50 -2.87
N SER A 139 1.07 1.18 -3.56
CA SER A 139 1.07 1.30 -5.02
C SER A 139 2.27 2.11 -5.54
N LEU A 140 2.63 3.18 -4.84
CA LEU A 140 3.81 4.00 -5.15
C LEU A 140 5.11 3.21 -5.00
N LEU A 141 5.22 2.36 -3.98
CA LEU A 141 6.35 1.43 -3.84
C LEU A 141 6.40 0.44 -5.01
N LEU A 142 5.27 -0.10 -5.47
CA LEU A 142 5.24 -0.97 -6.65
C LEU A 142 5.68 -0.24 -7.93
N LEU A 143 5.30 1.03 -8.09
CA LEU A 143 5.80 1.88 -9.19
C LEU A 143 7.31 2.11 -9.09
N ALA A 144 7.84 2.33 -7.89
CA ALA A 144 9.27 2.47 -7.67
C ALA A 144 10.02 1.17 -8.02
N ALA A 145 9.47 0.00 -7.69
CA ALA A 145 10.02 -1.29 -8.15
C ALA A 145 10.01 -1.40 -9.69
N ALA A 146 8.94 -0.95 -10.35
CA ALA A 146 8.86 -0.95 -11.81
C ALA A 146 9.93 -0.04 -12.43
N ALA A 147 10.12 1.17 -11.90
CA ALA A 147 11.12 2.13 -12.35
C ALA A 147 12.58 1.68 -12.08
N ALA A 148 12.82 1.03 -10.94
CA ALA A 148 14.12 0.46 -10.60
C ALA A 148 14.54 -0.67 -11.55
N GLY A 149 13.55 -1.38 -12.13
CA GLY A 149 13.78 -2.47 -13.06
C GLY A 149 14.54 -3.65 -12.44
N ARG A 150 15.10 -4.54 -13.27
CA ARG A 150 15.84 -5.74 -12.78
C ARG A 150 17.34 -5.52 -12.69
N SER A 151 17.90 -4.76 -13.63
CA SER A 151 19.33 -4.51 -13.71
C SER A 151 19.69 -3.28 -12.90
N PRO A 152 20.63 -3.38 -11.94
CA PRO A 152 21.07 -2.25 -11.15
C PRO A 152 21.69 -1.21 -12.09
N SER A 153 21.12 0.00 -12.08
CA SER A 153 21.63 1.14 -12.82
C SER A 153 21.35 2.39 -11.99
N ARG A 154 22.31 3.32 -11.96
CA ARG A 154 22.12 4.60 -11.29
C ARG A 154 20.92 5.37 -11.85
N VAL A 155 20.72 5.33 -13.17
CA VAL A 155 19.58 6.00 -13.83
C VAL A 155 18.25 5.44 -13.33
N ARG A 156 18.14 4.11 -13.22
CA ARG A 156 16.91 3.45 -12.73
C ARG A 156 16.71 3.64 -11.23
N ALA A 157 17.79 3.62 -10.44
CA ALA A 157 17.73 3.93 -9.02
C ALA A 157 17.28 5.38 -8.78
N THR A 158 17.77 6.33 -9.57
CA THR A 158 17.31 7.72 -9.55
C THR A 158 15.85 7.83 -9.97
N ALA A 159 15.41 7.14 -11.03
CA ALA A 159 14.02 7.15 -11.46
C ALA A 159 13.08 6.59 -10.38
N ALA A 160 13.44 5.46 -9.76
CA ALA A 160 12.67 4.88 -8.65
C ALA A 160 12.62 5.80 -7.43
N THR A 161 13.74 6.44 -7.10
CA THR A 161 13.82 7.43 -6.02
C THR A 161 12.96 8.66 -6.33
N ALA A 162 12.97 9.14 -7.58
CA ALA A 162 12.15 10.26 -8.02
C ALA A 162 10.66 9.96 -7.92
N VAL A 163 10.21 8.75 -8.30
CA VAL A 163 8.82 8.31 -8.11
C VAL A 163 8.41 8.41 -6.63
N LEU A 164 9.24 7.89 -5.72
CA LEU A 164 8.96 7.97 -4.28
C LEU A 164 8.98 9.41 -3.76
N ALA A 165 9.96 10.21 -4.19
CA ALA A 165 10.10 11.59 -3.76
C ALA A 165 8.92 12.46 -4.23
N VAL A 166 8.45 12.27 -5.47
CA VAL A 166 7.27 12.96 -6.00
C VAL A 166 6.02 12.57 -5.22
N GLY A 167 5.80 11.28 -4.96
CA GLY A 167 4.66 10.86 -4.15
C GLY A 167 4.74 11.31 -2.69
N LEU A 168 5.94 11.38 -2.11
CA LEU A 168 6.15 11.96 -0.78
C LEU A 168 5.86 13.46 -0.76
N ALA A 169 6.34 14.22 -1.75
CA ALA A 169 6.03 15.64 -1.88
C ALA A 169 4.52 15.88 -2.05
N PHE A 170 3.84 15.01 -2.80
CA PHE A 170 2.39 15.03 -2.94
C PHE A 170 1.66 14.82 -1.60
N LEU A 171 2.10 13.85 -0.80
CA LEU A 171 1.54 13.59 0.55
C LEU A 171 1.76 14.76 1.51
N ALA A 172 2.94 15.36 1.43
CA ALA A 172 3.38 16.43 2.33
C ALA A 172 2.76 17.79 1.99
N ALA A 173 2.34 18.01 0.74
CA ALA A 173 1.82 19.29 0.29
C ALA A 173 0.52 19.68 1.04
N PRO A 174 0.52 20.79 1.81
CA PRO A 174 -0.65 21.21 2.61
C PRO A 174 -1.88 21.54 1.76
N TRP A 175 -1.69 22.02 0.54
CA TRP A 175 -2.77 22.36 -0.40
C TRP A 175 -3.28 21.17 -1.23
N LEU A 176 -2.72 19.96 -1.04
CA LEU A 176 -3.14 18.74 -1.72
C LEU A 176 -3.58 17.68 -0.70
N ALA A 177 -2.69 16.72 -0.41
CA ALA A 177 -3.03 15.57 0.42
C ALA A 177 -3.07 15.91 1.91
N ASN A 178 -2.31 16.92 2.37
CA ASN A 178 -2.26 17.33 3.78
C ASN A 178 -2.28 16.12 4.75
N ASP A 179 -1.40 15.16 4.48
CA ASP A 179 -1.33 13.90 5.20
C ASP A 179 -0.03 13.82 5.99
N ILE A 180 -0.06 14.41 7.19
CA ILE A 180 1.08 14.45 8.10
C ILE A 180 1.45 13.03 8.53
N GLY A 181 0.48 12.19 8.87
CA GLY A 181 0.73 10.81 9.34
C GLY A 181 1.34 9.93 8.24
N GLY A 182 0.83 10.06 7.03
CA GLY A 182 1.39 9.41 5.85
C GLY A 182 2.77 9.94 5.47
N THR A 183 2.99 11.24 5.56
CA THR A 183 4.31 11.87 5.33
C THR A 183 5.34 11.38 6.34
N LEU A 184 5.02 11.40 7.63
CA LEU A 184 5.85 10.86 8.71
C LEU A 184 6.23 9.40 8.47
N THR A 185 5.29 8.61 7.95
CA THR A 185 5.51 7.21 7.61
C THR A 185 6.42 7.06 6.39
N MET A 186 6.20 7.86 5.35
CA MET A 186 6.84 7.71 4.05
C MET A 186 8.24 8.33 3.96
N VAL A 187 8.60 9.32 4.79
CA VAL A 187 9.96 9.89 4.80
C VAL A 187 11.03 8.81 5.06
N PRO A 188 11.02 8.08 6.20
CA PRO A 188 12.07 7.08 6.48
C PRO A 188 12.05 5.94 5.45
N VAL A 189 10.86 5.56 4.96
CA VAL A 189 10.69 4.51 3.95
C VAL A 189 11.30 4.93 2.61
N THR A 190 11.04 6.17 2.17
CA THR A 190 11.56 6.71 0.90
C THR A 190 13.08 6.78 0.95
N LEU A 191 13.65 7.26 2.05
CA LEU A 191 15.10 7.34 2.25
C LEU A 191 15.75 5.94 2.25
N ALA A 192 15.17 4.98 2.99
CA ALA A 192 15.66 3.61 3.03
C ALA A 192 15.57 2.91 1.67
N CYS A 193 14.45 3.09 0.94
CA CYS A 193 14.26 2.59 -0.43
C CYS A 193 15.32 3.15 -1.37
N ALA A 194 15.49 4.47 -1.38
CA ALA A 194 16.48 5.14 -2.22
C ALA A 194 17.88 4.56 -1.96
N TRP A 195 18.27 4.47 -0.69
CA TRP A 195 19.56 3.89 -0.28
C TRP A 195 19.73 2.45 -0.76
N GLY A 196 18.67 1.64 -0.65
CA GLY A 196 18.62 0.27 -1.14
C GLY A 196 18.75 0.17 -2.67
N PHE A 197 18.07 1.05 -3.43
CA PHE A 197 18.15 1.06 -4.89
C PHE A 197 19.55 1.44 -5.41
N PHE A 198 20.30 2.26 -4.66
CA PHE A 198 21.72 2.52 -4.92
C PHE A 198 22.67 1.42 -4.43
N ASN A 199 22.12 0.27 -4.03
CA ASN A 199 22.84 -0.91 -3.54
C ASN A 199 23.77 -0.62 -2.34
N ARG A 200 23.37 0.35 -1.50
CA ARG A 200 24.13 0.73 -0.30
C ARG A 200 23.61 -0.03 0.93
N GLN A 201 24.50 -0.28 1.88
CA GLN A 201 24.15 -0.90 3.15
C GLN A 201 23.55 0.15 4.09
N ILE A 202 22.49 -0.24 4.82
CA ILE A 202 21.94 0.57 5.89
C ILE A 202 22.87 0.41 7.10
N THR A 203 23.54 1.51 7.47
CA THR A 203 24.37 1.59 8.67
C THR A 203 23.63 2.40 9.73
N PRO A 204 23.98 2.29 11.03
CA PRO A 204 23.37 3.12 12.07
C PRO A 204 23.44 4.62 11.77
N ARG A 205 24.53 5.07 11.14
CA ARG A 205 24.69 6.46 10.69
C ARG A 205 23.62 6.88 9.68
N VAL A 206 23.30 6.01 8.72
CA VAL A 206 22.25 6.27 7.71
C VAL A 206 20.89 6.37 8.38
N VAL A 207 20.62 5.53 9.39
CA VAL A 207 19.38 5.61 10.17
C VAL A 207 19.29 6.94 10.93
N VAL A 208 20.36 7.36 11.60
CA VAL A 208 20.41 8.64 12.32
C VAL A 208 20.22 9.82 11.37
N VAL A 209 20.95 9.86 10.25
CA VAL A 209 20.80 10.92 9.24
C VAL A 209 19.39 10.91 8.65
N GLY A 210 18.81 9.74 8.38
CA GLY A 210 17.44 9.63 7.91
C GLY A 210 16.41 10.14 8.93
N ALA A 211 16.62 9.86 10.22
CA ALA A 211 15.80 10.40 11.29
C ALA A 211 15.89 11.93 11.37
N LEU A 212 17.10 12.49 11.27
CA LEU A 212 17.31 13.95 11.25
C LEU A 212 16.64 14.61 10.04
N ILE A 213 16.72 14.00 8.85
CA ILE A 213 15.99 14.46 7.66
C ILE A 213 14.49 14.43 7.93
N GLY A 214 13.99 13.36 8.56
CA GLY A 214 12.59 13.25 8.99
C GLY A 214 12.16 14.41 9.88
N VAL A 215 12.93 14.71 10.92
CA VAL A 215 12.68 15.86 11.80
C VAL A 215 12.70 17.17 11.01
N GLY A 216 13.67 17.37 10.12
CA GLY A 216 13.75 18.56 9.28
C GLY A 216 12.56 18.73 8.34
N VAL A 217 12.05 17.64 7.73
CA VAL A 217 10.85 17.68 6.88
C VAL A 217 9.63 18.10 7.70
N ILE A 218 9.44 17.52 8.88
CA ILE A 218 8.32 17.88 9.77
C ILE A 218 8.41 19.36 10.16
N ALA A 219 9.58 19.81 10.62
CA ALA A 219 9.82 21.19 11.00
C ALA A 219 9.53 22.16 9.83
N GLY A 220 10.00 21.82 8.63
CA GLY A 220 9.71 22.58 7.42
C GLY A 220 8.21 22.68 7.11
N LEU A 221 7.49 21.56 7.19
CA LEU A 221 6.03 21.54 6.98
C LEU A 221 5.28 22.38 8.02
N THR A 222 5.66 22.27 9.30
CA THR A 222 5.07 23.11 10.34
C THR A 222 5.31 24.59 10.13
N ALA A 223 6.49 24.96 9.62
CA ALA A 223 6.82 26.35 9.29
C ALA A 223 6.01 26.86 8.09
N VAL A 224 5.82 26.03 7.07
CA VAL A 224 5.00 26.36 5.89
C VAL A 224 3.53 26.55 6.29
N GLU A 225 2.96 25.64 7.09
CA GLU A 225 1.59 25.80 7.60
C GLU A 225 1.44 27.09 8.43
N ALA A 226 2.41 27.38 9.30
CA ALA A 226 2.42 28.60 10.09
C ALA A 226 2.45 29.87 9.23
N ALA A 227 3.19 29.85 8.13
CA ALA A 227 3.28 30.97 7.19
C ALA A 227 1.99 31.19 6.38
N ILE A 228 1.22 30.12 6.12
CA ILE A 228 -0.04 30.17 5.35
C ILE A 228 -1.22 30.68 6.20
N GLY A 229 -1.07 30.76 7.53
CA GLY A 229 -2.05 31.38 8.43
C GLY A 229 -3.24 30.49 8.81
N GLU A 230 -3.29 29.24 8.34
CA GLU A 230 -4.21 28.24 8.85
C GLU A 230 -3.62 27.68 10.15
N GLY A 231 -4.14 28.16 11.29
CA GLY A 231 -3.63 27.88 12.63
C GLY A 231 -3.13 26.45 12.84
N THR A 232 -1.82 26.31 13.01
CA THR A 232 -1.10 25.03 13.03
C THR A 232 -1.71 24.05 14.04
N HIS A 233 -2.38 23.01 13.55
CA HIS A 233 -2.77 21.87 14.39
C HIS A 233 -1.53 21.22 15.03
N LEU A 234 -0.40 21.24 14.31
CA LEU A 234 0.90 20.81 14.78
C LEU A 234 1.57 21.79 15.77
N GLY A 235 1.37 23.10 15.63
CA GLY A 235 1.89 24.09 16.58
C GLY A 235 1.10 24.11 17.89
N ARG A 236 -0.20 23.82 17.85
CA ARG A 236 -1.01 23.55 19.05
C ARG A 236 -0.62 22.24 19.72
N ALA A 237 -0.33 21.18 18.96
CA ALA A 237 0.21 19.94 19.51
C ALA A 237 1.62 20.13 20.10
N ALA A 238 2.48 20.95 19.49
CA ALA A 238 3.80 21.30 20.03
C ALA A 238 3.73 22.19 21.29
N GLN A 239 2.64 22.94 21.48
CA GLN A 239 2.37 23.73 22.69
C GLN A 239 1.76 22.90 23.83
N SER A 240 1.26 21.69 23.55
CA SER A 240 0.82 20.78 24.61
C SER A 240 2.04 20.20 25.32
N ASN A 241 2.08 20.33 26.65
CA ASN A 241 3.12 19.75 27.52
C ASN A 241 3.16 18.19 27.49
N SER A 242 2.38 17.53 26.63
CA SER A 242 2.48 16.10 26.41
C SER A 242 3.68 15.79 25.52
N SER A 243 4.59 14.94 26.01
CA SER A 243 5.71 14.46 25.19
C SER A 243 5.19 13.82 23.89
N LEU A 244 5.89 14.03 22.77
CA LEU A 244 5.62 13.34 21.50
C LEU A 244 5.49 11.82 21.68
N VAL A 245 6.27 11.28 22.62
CA VAL A 245 6.23 9.87 23.02
C VAL A 245 4.87 9.46 23.58
N ASN A 246 4.26 10.28 24.45
CA ASN A 246 2.93 9.98 25.00
C ASN A 246 1.85 10.01 23.92
N THR A 247 1.94 10.91 22.94
CA THR A 247 1.00 10.96 21.81
C THR A 247 1.09 9.73 20.93
N VAL A 248 2.32 9.29 20.59
CA VAL A 248 2.53 8.05 19.82
C VAL A 248 2.07 6.84 20.63
N TRP A 249 2.40 6.78 21.92
CA TRP A 249 2.01 5.68 22.81
C TRP A 249 0.49 5.54 22.88
N HIS A 250 -0.22 6.65 23.04
CA HIS A 250 -1.68 6.66 23.07
C HIS A 250 -2.29 6.15 21.75
N ARG A 251 -1.74 6.54 20.60
CA ARG A 251 -2.18 6.03 19.29
C ARG A 251 -1.96 4.53 19.16
N VAL A 252 -0.80 4.04 19.61
CA VAL A 252 -0.50 2.59 19.63
C VAL A 252 -1.48 1.85 20.53
N GLU A 253 -1.76 2.35 21.72
CA GLU A 253 -2.72 1.75 22.66
C GLU A 253 -4.11 1.65 22.06
N VAL A 254 -4.61 2.72 21.44
CA VAL A 254 -5.90 2.72 20.73
C VAL A 254 -5.90 1.69 19.59
N ASN A 255 -4.84 1.65 18.78
CA ASN A 255 -4.74 0.73 17.66
C ASN A 255 -4.64 -0.75 18.12
N VAL A 256 -3.96 -1.02 19.23
CA VAL A 256 -3.93 -2.34 19.86
C VAL A 256 -5.31 -2.72 20.38
N GLY A 257 -6.01 -1.80 21.06
CA GLY A 257 -7.40 -2.00 21.48
C GLY A 257 -8.33 -2.34 20.31
N LEU A 258 -8.19 -1.65 19.18
CA LEU A 258 -8.94 -1.95 17.96
C LEU A 258 -8.66 -3.37 17.45
N LEU A 259 -7.40 -3.83 17.46
CA LEU A 259 -7.06 -5.20 17.04
C LEU A 259 -7.68 -6.26 17.97
N VAL A 260 -7.66 -6.01 19.28
CA VAL A 260 -8.18 -6.95 20.29
C VAL A 260 -9.71 -7.02 20.23
N HIS A 261 -10.38 -5.88 20.04
CA HIS A 261 -11.85 -5.79 20.10
C HIS A 261 -12.55 -5.91 18.73
N GLN A 262 -11.83 -5.80 17.62
CA GLN A 262 -12.34 -5.99 16.26
C GLN A 262 -11.67 -7.23 15.60
N PRO A 263 -12.16 -8.45 15.90
CA PRO A 263 -11.47 -9.70 15.53
C PRO A 263 -11.24 -9.85 14.03
N TRP A 264 -12.07 -9.21 13.21
CA TRP A 264 -12.00 -9.24 11.75
C TRP A 264 -10.77 -8.54 11.18
N GLY A 265 -10.37 -7.40 11.75
CA GLY A 265 -9.17 -6.68 11.31
C GLY A 265 -7.92 -7.50 11.58
N PHE A 266 -7.83 -8.06 12.79
CA PHE A 266 -6.75 -8.96 13.18
C PHE A 266 -6.68 -10.23 12.31
N LEU A 267 -7.83 -10.84 12.02
CA LEU A 267 -7.91 -12.02 11.14
C LEU A 267 -7.45 -11.71 9.71
N CYS A 268 -7.82 -10.55 9.15
CA CYS A 268 -7.33 -10.11 7.85
C CYS A 268 -5.81 -9.93 7.83
N ILE A 269 -5.22 -9.36 8.89
CA ILE A 269 -3.76 -9.22 9.04
C ILE A 269 -3.10 -10.60 9.12
N LEU A 270 -3.63 -11.50 9.94
CA LEU A 270 -3.10 -12.85 10.10
C LEU A 270 -3.15 -13.64 8.78
N LEU A 271 -4.23 -13.53 8.04
CA LEU A 271 -4.37 -14.26 6.77
C LEU A 271 -3.50 -13.64 5.68
N ALA A 272 -3.51 -12.31 5.54
CA ALA A 272 -2.69 -11.63 4.56
C ALA A 272 -1.19 -11.80 4.86
N GLY A 273 -0.77 -11.48 6.08
CA GLY A 273 0.61 -11.60 6.55
C GLY A 273 1.07 -13.04 6.67
N GLY A 274 0.28 -13.92 7.29
CA GLY A 274 0.59 -15.34 7.42
C GLY A 274 0.64 -16.06 6.07
N GLY A 275 -0.25 -15.72 5.13
CA GLY A 275 -0.18 -16.23 3.76
C GLY A 275 1.07 -15.78 3.03
N LEU A 276 1.47 -14.51 3.18
CA LEU A 276 2.72 -13.99 2.61
C LEU A 276 3.95 -14.67 3.20
N VAL A 277 3.99 -14.88 4.53
CA VAL A 277 5.08 -15.57 5.21
C VAL A 277 5.14 -17.04 4.80
N ALA A 278 4.00 -17.74 4.75
CA ALA A 278 3.94 -19.13 4.33
C ALA A 278 4.44 -19.30 2.89
N LEU A 279 4.03 -18.41 1.99
CA LEU A 279 4.55 -18.36 0.62
C LEU A 279 6.04 -18.09 0.59
N ALA A 280 6.52 -17.11 1.37
CA ALA A 280 7.94 -16.76 1.44
C ALA A 280 8.81 -17.93 1.95
N VAL A 281 8.36 -18.66 2.97
CA VAL A 281 9.11 -19.77 3.56
C VAL A 281 9.10 -20.98 2.64
N GLN A 282 7.92 -21.44 2.20
CA GLN A 282 7.80 -22.67 1.43
C GLN A 282 8.41 -22.53 0.02
N ARG A 283 8.30 -21.33 -0.56
CA ARG A 283 8.87 -21.01 -1.86
C ARG A 283 10.23 -20.34 -1.71
N ARG A 284 11.03 -20.53 -0.66
CA ARG A 284 12.41 -20.01 -0.61
C ARG A 284 12.54 -18.56 -1.11
N TRP A 285 11.94 -17.60 -0.42
CA TRP A 285 11.95 -16.17 -0.73
C TRP A 285 13.26 -15.59 -1.30
N THR A 286 14.43 -16.12 -0.94
CA THR A 286 15.74 -15.77 -1.50
C THR A 286 15.85 -16.02 -3.00
N ASP A 287 15.14 -17.01 -3.51
CA ASP A 287 15.17 -17.44 -4.90
C ASP A 287 14.27 -16.53 -5.77
N TYR A 288 13.17 -16.01 -5.21
CA TYR A 288 12.20 -15.17 -5.93
C TYR A 288 12.33 -13.66 -5.63
N LEU A 289 12.83 -13.31 -4.44
CA LEU A 289 13.19 -11.97 -4.00
C LEU A 289 14.69 -11.97 -3.62
N PRO A 290 15.59 -11.99 -4.62
CA PRO A 290 17.02 -11.98 -4.35
C PRO A 290 17.41 -10.84 -3.42
N PRO A 291 18.44 -11.03 -2.57
CA PRO A 291 19.02 -9.92 -1.81
C PRO A 291 19.27 -8.72 -2.73
N ARG A 292 18.87 -7.53 -2.29
CA ARG A 292 19.02 -6.26 -3.03
C ARG A 292 18.19 -6.14 -4.31
N SER A 293 17.32 -7.10 -4.64
CA SER A 293 16.36 -6.90 -5.73
C SER A 293 15.37 -5.77 -5.38
N PRO A 294 14.96 -4.93 -6.35
CA PRO A 294 14.00 -3.86 -6.09
C PRO A 294 12.67 -4.35 -5.53
N LEU A 295 12.21 -5.54 -5.94
CA LEU A 295 11.02 -6.17 -5.37
C LEU A 295 11.18 -6.51 -3.89
N ARG A 296 12.36 -6.99 -3.48
CA ARG A 296 12.62 -7.26 -2.05
C ARG A 296 12.66 -5.97 -1.25
N ILE A 297 13.33 -4.94 -1.77
CA ILE A 297 13.39 -3.63 -1.14
C ILE A 297 11.96 -3.11 -0.91
N VAL A 298 11.13 -3.13 -1.96
CA VAL A 298 9.74 -2.66 -1.89
C VAL A 298 8.87 -3.51 -0.97
N ALA A 299 9.02 -4.84 -0.98
CA ALA A 299 8.29 -5.72 -0.06
C ALA A 299 8.60 -5.41 1.41
N ILE A 300 9.89 -5.27 1.75
CA ILE A 300 10.32 -4.90 3.10
C ILE A 300 9.82 -3.50 3.45
N SER A 301 9.99 -2.54 2.54
CA SER A 301 9.56 -1.17 2.74
C SER A 301 8.06 -1.04 2.97
N ALA A 302 7.24 -1.85 2.29
CA ALA A 302 5.81 -1.84 2.50
C ALA A 302 5.42 -2.46 3.86
N LEU A 303 6.17 -3.44 4.37
CA LEU A 303 6.01 -3.88 5.78
C LEU A 303 6.39 -2.77 6.76
N VAL A 304 7.45 -2.01 6.47
CA VAL A 304 7.84 -0.86 7.29
C VAL A 304 6.75 0.23 7.24
N VAL A 305 6.15 0.51 6.08
CA VAL A 305 4.98 1.41 5.96
C VAL A 305 3.83 0.89 6.81
N SER A 306 3.51 -0.41 6.78
CA SER A 306 2.46 -0.99 7.60
C SER A 306 2.70 -0.78 9.10
N LEU A 307 3.94 -1.01 9.57
CA LEU A 307 4.30 -0.90 10.99
C LEU A 307 4.37 0.56 11.47
N LEU A 308 5.03 1.43 10.72
CA LEU A 308 5.11 2.85 11.03
C LEU A 308 3.73 3.50 10.90
N GLY A 309 2.99 3.15 9.86
CA GLY A 309 1.64 3.62 9.66
C GLY A 309 0.70 3.18 10.78
N PHE A 310 0.90 1.98 11.33
CA PHE A 310 0.22 1.52 12.54
C PHE A 310 0.54 2.36 13.78
N ALA A 311 1.79 2.77 13.96
CA ALA A 311 2.18 3.57 15.12
C ALA A 311 1.73 5.03 15.01
N VAL A 312 1.73 5.59 13.81
CA VAL A 312 1.56 7.03 13.58
C VAL A 312 0.10 7.42 13.26
N ASN A 313 -0.67 6.56 12.59
CA ASN A 313 -2.02 6.91 12.14
C ASN A 313 -3.11 6.44 13.11
N ASP A 314 -4.22 7.18 13.15
CA ASP A 314 -5.39 6.88 13.99
C ASP A 314 -6.16 5.63 13.54
N SER A 315 -5.83 5.06 12.38
CA SER A 315 -6.46 3.86 11.83
C SER A 315 -5.39 2.82 11.47
N GLY A 316 -4.46 2.58 12.39
CA GLY A 316 -3.28 1.77 12.16
C GLY A 316 -3.53 0.37 11.58
N PRO A 317 -4.49 -0.41 12.11
CA PRO A 317 -4.84 -1.73 11.56
C PRO A 317 -5.26 -1.70 10.09
N VAL A 318 -5.98 -0.66 9.67
CA VAL A 318 -6.41 -0.48 8.28
C VAL A 318 -5.21 -0.29 7.36
N VAL A 319 -4.18 0.42 7.84
CA VAL A 319 -2.94 0.61 7.08
C VAL A 319 -2.24 -0.71 6.81
N ILE A 320 -2.11 -1.55 7.84
CA ILE A 320 -1.49 -2.87 7.70
C ILE A 320 -2.24 -3.70 6.66
N VAL A 321 -3.57 -3.82 6.79
CA VAL A 321 -4.38 -4.65 5.90
C VAL A 321 -4.27 -4.19 4.46
N LEU A 322 -4.48 -2.90 4.19
CA LEU A 322 -4.51 -2.40 2.82
C LEU A 322 -3.14 -2.44 2.14
N CYS A 323 -2.06 -2.17 2.86
CA CYS A 323 -0.71 -2.37 2.31
C CYS A 323 -0.47 -3.84 1.95
N LEU A 324 -0.89 -4.79 2.80
CA LEU A 324 -0.74 -6.21 2.50
C LEU A 324 -1.61 -6.67 1.32
N VAL A 325 -2.84 -6.15 1.20
CA VAL A 325 -3.74 -6.42 0.05
C VAL A 325 -3.10 -5.99 -1.26
N VAL A 326 -2.43 -4.84 -1.29
CA VAL A 326 -1.74 -4.35 -2.49
C VAL A 326 -0.49 -5.18 -2.82
N LEU A 327 0.27 -5.63 -1.80
CA LEU A 327 1.48 -6.43 -1.99
C LEU A 327 1.21 -7.89 -2.36
N ALA A 328 0.14 -8.49 -1.84
CA ALA A 328 -0.13 -9.91 -1.99
C ALA A 328 -0.15 -10.41 -3.45
N PRO A 329 -0.79 -9.70 -4.40
CA PRO A 329 -0.73 -10.06 -5.82
C PRO A 329 0.68 -10.07 -6.41
N MET A 330 1.56 -9.15 -5.98
CA MET A 330 2.94 -9.10 -6.45
C MET A 330 3.71 -10.36 -6.03
N ILE A 331 3.57 -10.75 -4.76
CA ILE A 331 4.24 -11.95 -4.22
C ILE A 331 3.65 -13.22 -4.85
N ALA A 332 2.35 -13.25 -5.08
CA ALA A 332 1.69 -14.37 -5.73
C ALA A 332 2.11 -14.54 -7.20
N LEU A 333 2.18 -13.45 -7.97
CA LEU A 333 2.61 -13.49 -9.37
C LEU A 333 4.09 -13.84 -9.51
N THR A 334 4.95 -13.36 -8.61
CA THR A 334 6.37 -13.75 -8.60
C THR A 334 6.55 -15.24 -8.30
N ALA A 335 5.82 -15.77 -7.32
CA ALA A 335 5.82 -17.21 -7.00
C ALA A 335 5.31 -18.08 -8.17
N LEU A 336 4.32 -17.61 -8.94
CA LEU A 336 3.80 -18.33 -10.10
C LEU A 336 4.75 -18.40 -11.30
N HIS A 337 5.51 -17.34 -11.58
CA HIS A 337 6.36 -17.25 -12.79
C HIS A 337 7.78 -17.76 -12.56
N GLY A 338 8.19 -17.81 -11.29
CA GLY A 338 9.55 -18.10 -10.88
C GLY A 338 10.61 -17.18 -11.50
N PRO A 339 11.92 -17.47 -11.29
CA PRO A 339 12.99 -16.57 -11.71
C PRO A 339 13.06 -16.39 -13.24
N ALA A 340 12.54 -17.37 -14.00
CA ALA A 340 12.63 -17.48 -15.45
C ALA A 340 11.45 -16.88 -16.23
N GLY A 341 10.31 -16.61 -15.60
CA GLY A 341 9.12 -16.12 -16.30
C GLY A 341 9.14 -14.64 -16.66
N THR A 342 10.27 -13.94 -16.56
CA THR A 342 10.43 -12.55 -17.03
C THR A 342 10.74 -12.46 -18.53
N PRO A 343 10.23 -11.46 -19.28
CA PRO A 343 10.49 -11.37 -20.71
C PRO A 343 12.00 -11.20 -20.93
N GLY A 344 12.66 -12.19 -21.53
CA GLY A 344 14.10 -12.16 -21.84
C GLY A 344 14.95 -13.29 -21.24
N ALA A 345 14.38 -14.28 -20.53
CA ALA A 345 15.14 -15.46 -20.16
C ALA A 345 15.40 -16.32 -21.41
N ALA A 346 16.65 -16.35 -21.89
CA ALA A 346 17.09 -17.35 -22.85
C ALA A 346 16.88 -18.75 -22.23
N PRO A 347 16.46 -19.76 -23.03
CA PRO A 347 16.29 -21.10 -22.50
C PRO A 347 17.66 -21.64 -22.08
N THR A 348 17.82 -21.90 -20.79
CA THR A 348 18.92 -22.73 -20.29
C THR A 348 18.71 -24.14 -20.83
N ARG A 349 19.50 -24.53 -21.83
CA ARG A 349 19.63 -25.93 -22.24
C ARG A 349 20.13 -26.75 -21.04
N ARG A 350 19.32 -27.72 -20.62
CA ARG A 350 19.78 -28.98 -20.04
C ARG A 350 18.98 -30.09 -20.68
#